data_AF-A0A7D4QBP2-F1
#
_entry.id   AF-A0A7D4QBP2-F1
#
_cell.length_a   1.000
_cell.length_b   1.000
_cell.length_c   1.000
_cell.angle_alpha   90.00
_cell.angle_beta   90.00
_cell.angle_gamma   90.00
#
_symmetry.space_group_name_H-M   'P 1'
#
loop_
_entity.id
_entity.type
_entity.pdbx_description
1 polymer ?
#
loop_
_entity_poly.entity_id
_entity_poly.type
_entity_poly.pdbx_seq_one_letter_code
_entity_poly.pdbx_strand_id
1 'polypeptide(L)' 'MVIEIKKGDSPEKIDKELKKILDKAAAEKKQHLEKFFGILKLDEDPVTLQRRWRDEW' A
#
# COMPACT_ATOMS: atom_id res chain seq x y z
N MET A 1 -1.06 -19.91 2.27
CA MET A 1 -2.25 -19.95 1.39
C MET A 1 -1.92 -20.89 0.25
N VAL A 2 -2.74 -21.91 0.00
CA VAL A 2 -2.55 -22.88 -1.09
C VAL A 2 -3.71 -22.68 -2.06
N ILE A 3 -3.42 -22.53 -3.35
CA ILE A 3 -4.42 -22.34 -4.40
C ILE A 3 -4.27 -23.49 -5.38
N GLU A 4 -5.38 -24.17 -5.65
CA GLU A 4 -5.43 -25.25 -6.63
C GLU A 4 -5.80 -24.69 -8.00
N ILE A 5 -4.82 -24.62 -8.90
CA ILE A 5 -5.05 -24.28 -10.30
C ILE A 5 -5.40 -25.56 -11.05
N LYS A 6 -6.56 -25.60 -11.72
CA LYS A 6 -7.00 -26.79 -12.45
C LYS A 6 -6.42 -26.80 -13.85
N LYS A 7 -6.10 -28.00 -14.36
CA LYS A 7 -5.62 -28.18 -15.73
C LYS A 7 -6.76 -27.84 -16.71
N GLY A 8 -6.71 -26.65 -17.31
CA GLY A 8 -7.75 -26.10 -18.17
C GLY A 8 -8.09 -24.62 -17.90
N ASP A 9 -7.56 -24.04 -16.82
CA ASP A 9 -7.69 -22.61 -16.60
C ASP A 9 -6.92 -21.80 -17.65
N SER A 10 -7.57 -20.75 -18.15
CA SER A 10 -6.93 -19.85 -19.11
C SER A 10 -5.77 -19.08 -18.44
N PRO A 11 -4.68 -18.78 -19.17
CA PRO A 11 -3.57 -18.00 -18.65
C PRO A 11 -4.02 -16.68 -18.01
N GLU A 12 -5.03 -16.04 -18.60
CA GLU A 12 -5.62 -14.78 -18.11
C GLU A 12 -6.29 -14.90 -16.74
N LYS A 13 -6.90 -16.05 -16.44
CA LYS A 13 -7.54 -16.30 -15.14
C LYS A 13 -6.48 -16.45 -14.05
N ILE A 14 -5.40 -17.17 -14.36
CA ILE A 14 -4.27 -17.37 -13.44
C ILE A 14 -3.63 -16.02 -13.12
N ASP A 15 -3.39 -15.18 -14.13
CA ASP A 15 -2.82 -13.84 -13.94
C ASP A 15 -3.71 -12.93 -13.10
N LYS A 16 -5.04 -12.99 -13.31
CA LYS A 16 -6.00 -12.23 -12.50
C LYS A 16 -6.01 -12.67 -11.04
N GLU A 17 -5.92 -13.97 -10.77
CA GLU A 17 -5.84 -14.46 -9.38
C GLU A 17 -4.53 -14.08 -8.71
N LEU A 18 -3.40 -14.22 -9.40
CA LEU A 18 -2.09 -13.81 -8.90
C LEU A 18 -2.05 -12.33 -8.55
N LYS A 19 -2.58 -11.45 -9.42
CA LYS A 19 -2.65 -10.01 -9.16
C LYS A 19 -3.49 -9.69 -7.92
N LYS A 20 -4.66 -10.30 -7.77
CA LYS A 20 -5.50 -10.09 -6.57
C LYS A 20 -4.78 -10.42 -5.26
N ILE A 21 -3.98 -11.48 -5.26
CA ILE A 21 -3.23 -11.90 -4.07
C ILE A 21 -2.12 -10.90 -3.77
N LEU A 22 -1.37 -10.47 -4.79
CA LEU A 22 -0.31 -9.49 -4.65
C LEU A 22 -0.86 -8.14 -4.16
N ASP A 23 -1.98 -7.69 -4.73
CA ASP A 23 -2.64 -6.45 -4.33
C ASP A 23 -3.13 -6.52 -2.88
N LYS A 24 -3.71 -7.65 -2.47
CA LYS A 24 -4.15 -7.86 -1.08
C LYS A 24 -2.98 -7.86 -0.10
N ALA A 25 -1.91 -8.56 -0.43
CA ALA A 25 -0.70 -8.59 0.40
C ALA A 25 -0.04 -7.21 0.51
N ALA A 26 -0.01 -6.45 -0.58
CA ALA A 26 0.50 -5.08 -0.60
C ALA A 26 -0.38 -4.14 0.26
N ALA A 27 -1.70 -4.28 0.20
CA ALA A 27 -2.64 -3.51 1.01
C ALA A 27 -2.51 -3.82 2.51
N GLU A 28 -2.39 -5.10 2.88
CA GLU A 28 -2.15 -5.51 4.28
C GLU A 28 -0.81 -4.97 4.79
N LYS A 29 0.25 -5.04 3.98
CA LYS A 29 1.56 -4.47 4.32
C LYS A 29 1.48 -2.96 4.52
N LYS A 30 0.74 -2.25 3.66
CA LYS A 30 0.52 -0.80 3.77
C LYS A 30 -0.22 -0.46 5.06
N GLN A 31 -1.34 -1.13 5.35
CA GLN A 31 -2.07 -0.96 6.61
C GLN A 31 -1.20 -1.26 7.84
N HIS A 32 -0.35 -2.28 7.75
CA HIS A 32 0.56 -2.61 8.83
C HIS A 32 1.57 -1.48 9.07
N LEU A 33 2.17 -0.91 8.02
CA LEU A 33 3.07 0.24 8.15
C LEU A 33 2.36 1.46 8.76
N GLU A 34 1.14 1.77 8.31
CA GLU A 34 0.35 2.88 8.84
C GLU A 34 0.10 2.76 10.36
N LYS A 35 -0.01 1.53 10.88
CA LYS A 35 -0.18 1.25 12.32
C LYS A 35 1.04 1.63 13.16
N PHE A 36 2.26 1.50 12.64
CA PHE A 36 3.50 1.77 13.39
C PHE A 36 4.05 3.16 13.13
N PHE A 37 3.86 3.68 11.92
CA PHE A 37 4.43 4.97 11.53
C PHE A 37 3.53 6.16 11.81
N GLY A 38 2.24 5.95 12.06
CA GLY A 38 1.27 7.02 12.28
C GLY A 38 1.18 7.91 11.04
N ILE A 39 0.07 7.85 10.30
CA ILE A 39 -0.08 8.75 9.16
C ILE A 39 -0.27 10.17 9.71
N LEU A 40 0.76 11.01 9.62
CA LEU A 40 0.65 12.43 9.87
C LEU A 40 -0.12 13.06 8.71
N LYS A 41 -1.46 13.08 8.83
CA LYS A 41 -2.32 13.82 7.90
C LYS A 41 -2.23 15.30 8.27
N LEU A 42 -1.33 16.01 7.61
CA LEU A 42 -1.23 17.46 7.70
C LEU A 42 -2.18 18.07 6.67
N ASP A 43 -2.93 19.10 7.08
CA ASP A 43 -3.80 19.87 6.19
C ASP A 43 -2.99 20.70 5.18
N GLU A 44 -1.74 21.02 5.51
CA GLU A 44 -0.80 21.74 4.66
C GLU A 44 0.38 20.83 4.24
N ASP A 45 0.98 21.18 3.10
CA ASP A 45 2.17 20.50 2.58
C ASP A 45 3.32 20.52 3.62
N PRO A 46 3.92 19.35 3.96
CA PRO A 46 4.94 19.25 5.00
C PRO A 46 6.17 20.13 4.74
N VAL A 47 6.55 20.33 3.48
CA VAL A 47 7.71 21.16 3.11
C VAL A 47 7.41 22.64 3.39
N THR A 48 6.17 23.06 3.19
CA THR A 48 5.72 24.43 3.49
C THR A 48 5.75 24.71 5.00
N LEU A 49 5.25 23.78 5.81
CA LEU A 49 5.32 23.85 7.28
C LEU A 49 6.77 23.92 7.77
N GLN A 50 7.65 23.07 7.23
CA GLN A 50 9.08 23.07 7.59
C GLN A 50 9.75 24.41 7.28
N ARG A 51 9.41 25.07 6.16
CA ARG A 51 9.95 26.39 5.83
C ARG A 51 9.51 27.45 6.82
N ARG A 52 8.21 27.49 7.18
CA ARG A 52 7.68 28.43 8.18
C ARG A 52 8.37 28.28 9.53
N TRP A 53 8.48 27.04 10.05
CA TRP A 53 9.13 26.79 11.35
C TRP A 53 10.62 27.11 11.35
N ARG A 54 11.30 26.97 10.21
CA ARG A 54 12.71 27.35 10.08
C ARG A 54 12.90 28.87 10.19
N ASP A 55 11.93 29.63 9.72
CA ASP A 55 11.99 31.10 9.71
C ASP A 55 11.41 31.72 11.01
N GLU A 56 10.82 30.89 11.91
CA GLU A 56 10.32 31.28 13.25
C GLU A 56 11.37 31.11 14.37
N TRP A 57 12.57 30.63 14.06
CA TRP A 57 13.74 30.55 14.95
C TRP A 57 14.85 31.51 14.51
#